data_AF-A0A431PT26-F1
#
_entry.id   AF-A0A431PT26-F1
#
_cell.length_a   1.000
_cell.length_b   1.000
_cell.length_c   1.000
_cell.angle_alpha   90.00
_cell.angle_beta   90.00
_cell.angle_gamma   90.00
#
_symmetry.space_group_name_H-M   'P 1'
#
loop_
_entity.id
_entity.type
_entity.pdbx_description
1 polymer ?
#
loop_
_entity_poly.entity_id
_entity_poly.type
_entity_poly.pdbx_seq_one_letter_code
_entity_poly.pdbx_strand_id
1 'polypeptide(L)'
;MARASRKERLPTSGAIVGKVRWSPSADTWNAIESAYGVELPEEMRAGIAKIVDRYFETEAIARDAPFTKDALAWLEGLQSTSAAFVAAYNSPRGIQPKKQGNPAKKKNAEAMAIEAARAAEDDARARKARRYLEDQIDDYLQELGGDVDFRARDLVKIMEKASAAARLFAQELNDRDHPRFHEKNAWRQMVRRLWQLADESRLPRTIDKNNHPKVSPFVAFVKELQKTFGDDAKAWHMESELTLAVEMQKAIADIREK
;
A
#
# COMPACT_ATOMS: atom_id res chain seq x y z
N MET A 1 20.21 8.14 16.65
CA MET A 1 18.76 7.88 16.54
C MET A 1 18.55 6.87 15.42
N ALA A 2 17.96 5.70 15.72
CA ALA A 2 17.69 4.67 14.72
C ALA A 2 16.62 5.18 13.74
N ARG A 3 16.97 5.26 12.45
CA ARG A 3 16.06 5.69 11.36
C ARG A 3 14.87 4.72 11.36
N ALA A 4 13.65 5.24 11.56
CA ALA A 4 12.42 4.45 11.53
C ALA A 4 12.44 3.51 10.32
N SER A 5 12.05 2.25 10.54
CA SER A 5 12.22 1.17 9.56
C SER A 5 11.70 1.61 8.19
N ARG A 6 12.39 1.19 7.12
CA ARG A 6 11.99 1.44 5.73
C ARG A 6 10.57 0.89 5.56
N LYS A 7 9.57 1.75 5.65
CA LYS A 7 8.17 1.35 5.75
C LYS A 7 7.73 0.79 4.39
N GLU A 8 7.29 -0.45 4.40
CA GLU A 8 6.73 -1.13 3.23
C GLU A 8 5.39 -0.50 2.85
N ARG A 9 5.13 -0.44 1.54
CA ARG A 9 3.93 0.18 0.98
C ARG A 9 3.15 -0.82 0.13
N LEU A 10 1.84 -0.57 0.02
CA LEU A 10 0.96 -1.42 -0.78
C LEU A 10 1.07 -1.12 -2.28
N PRO A 11 0.88 -2.14 -3.13
CA PRO A 11 0.68 -1.92 -4.55
C PRO A 11 -0.66 -1.22 -4.79
N THR A 12 -0.64 0.09 -5.03
CA THR A 12 -1.85 0.81 -5.47
C THR A 12 -1.89 0.89 -6.99
N SER A 13 -3.04 0.54 -7.56
CA SER A 13 -3.31 0.62 -9.00
C SER A 13 -3.76 2.02 -9.46
N GLY A 14 -3.69 3.03 -8.59
CA GLY A 14 -4.66 4.14 -8.63
C GLY A 14 -4.16 5.56 -8.83
N ALA A 15 -2.86 5.81 -9.01
CA ALA A 15 -2.40 7.17 -9.29
C ALA A 15 -2.16 7.34 -10.79
N ILE A 16 -3.18 7.82 -11.52
CA ILE A 16 -2.98 8.42 -12.85
C ILE A 16 -2.36 9.79 -12.60
N VAL A 17 -1.09 9.81 -12.21
CA VAL A 17 -0.29 11.04 -12.27
C VAL A 17 -0.08 11.32 -13.76
N GLY A 18 -0.23 12.57 -14.18
CA GLY A 18 0.07 12.97 -15.55
C GLY A 18 1.44 12.41 -15.94
N LYS A 19 1.53 11.74 -17.10
CA LYS A 19 2.77 11.10 -17.55
C LYS A 19 3.87 12.15 -17.67
N VAL A 20 4.74 12.23 -16.67
CA VAL A 20 5.94 13.05 -16.73
C VAL A 20 6.87 12.39 -17.74
N ARG A 21 7.17 13.10 -18.81
CA ARG A 21 8.05 12.62 -19.88
C ARG A 21 9.42 13.26 -19.73
N TRP A 22 10.43 12.44 -19.46
CA TRP A 22 11.82 12.84 -19.38
C TRP A 22 12.35 13.17 -20.78
N SER A 23 12.54 14.46 -21.02
CA SER A 23 12.97 15.02 -22.32
C SER A 23 14.24 15.87 -22.13
N PRO A 24 15.41 15.23 -21.94
CA PRO A 24 16.67 15.94 -21.70
C PRO A 24 17.10 16.81 -22.89
N SER A 25 17.73 17.95 -22.60
CA SER A 25 18.35 18.82 -23.62
C SER A 25 19.59 18.17 -24.26
N ALA A 26 20.07 18.77 -25.35
CA ALA A 26 21.34 18.35 -25.97
C ALA A 26 22.52 18.44 -24.99
N ASP A 27 22.62 19.52 -24.22
CA ASP A 27 23.66 19.68 -23.19
C ASP A 27 23.56 18.61 -22.10
N THR A 28 22.33 18.22 -21.73
CA THR A 28 22.09 17.14 -20.77
C THR A 28 22.62 15.81 -21.31
N TRP A 29 22.33 15.50 -22.58
CA TRP A 29 22.88 14.30 -23.23
C TRP A 29 24.41 14.34 -23.29
N ASN A 30 25.00 15.47 -23.67
CA ASN A 30 26.45 15.63 -23.72
C ASN A 30 27.11 15.37 -22.35
N ALA A 31 26.50 15.83 -21.26
CA ALA A 31 26.98 15.57 -19.91
C ALA A 31 26.89 14.07 -19.55
N ILE A 32 25.77 13.43 -19.85
CA ILE A 32 25.55 11.99 -19.60
C ILE A 32 26.56 11.14 -20.40
N GLU A 33 26.76 11.45 -21.67
CA GLU A 33 27.66 10.74 -22.58
C GLU A 33 29.14 10.94 -22.20
N SER A 34 29.50 12.16 -21.82
CA SER A 34 30.83 12.46 -21.29
C SER A 34 31.12 11.69 -20.01
N ALA A 35 30.15 11.62 -19.08
CA ALA A 35 30.27 10.81 -17.86
C ALA A 35 30.36 9.31 -18.17
N TYR A 36 29.67 8.84 -19.21
CA TYR A 36 29.72 7.45 -19.63
C TYR A 36 30.99 7.11 -20.44
N GLY A 37 31.66 8.12 -21.02
CA GLY A 37 32.83 7.97 -21.86
C GLY A 37 32.51 7.39 -23.25
N VAL A 38 31.26 7.45 -23.70
CA VAL A 38 30.79 6.95 -25.00
C VAL A 38 29.71 7.87 -25.56
N GLU A 39 29.73 8.07 -26.88
CA GLU A 39 28.62 8.71 -27.60
C GLU A 39 27.50 7.67 -27.79
N LEU A 40 26.26 8.02 -27.43
CA LEU A 40 25.14 7.09 -27.47
C LEU A 40 24.37 7.25 -28.77
N PRO A 41 24.09 6.15 -29.49
CA PRO A 41 23.23 6.22 -30.68
C PRO A 41 21.81 6.64 -30.28
N GLU A 42 21.08 7.25 -31.22
CA GLU A 42 19.74 7.78 -31.00
C GLU A 42 18.76 6.72 -30.43
N GLU A 43 18.85 5.48 -30.93
CA GLU A 43 18.04 4.36 -30.43
C GLU A 43 18.29 4.09 -28.94
N MET A 44 19.54 4.18 -28.49
CA MET A 44 19.88 3.97 -27.08
C MET A 44 19.44 5.15 -26.22
N ARG A 45 19.58 6.40 -26.70
CA ARG A 45 19.02 7.58 -26.02
C ARG A 45 17.51 7.43 -25.82
N ALA A 46 16.79 6.95 -26.85
CA ALA A 46 15.36 6.66 -26.75
C ALA A 46 15.05 5.51 -25.78
N GLY A 47 15.89 4.47 -25.73
CA GLY A 47 15.79 3.37 -24.77
C GLY A 47 15.96 3.83 -23.32
N ILE A 48 17.00 4.65 -23.05
CA ILE A 48 17.23 5.27 -21.74
C ILE A 48 16.03 6.12 -21.35
N ALA A 49 15.51 6.95 -22.27
CA ALA A 49 14.36 7.80 -21.97
C ALA A 49 13.12 7.01 -21.56
N LYS A 50 12.79 5.93 -22.28
CA LYS A 50 11.69 5.03 -21.90
C LYS A 50 11.89 4.40 -20.52
N ILE A 51 13.13 4.05 -20.16
CA ILE A 51 13.46 3.49 -18.85
C ILE A 51 13.25 4.53 -17.73
N VAL A 52 13.67 5.78 -17.95
CA VAL A 52 13.50 6.89 -17.00
C VAL A 52 12.04 7.29 -16.86
N ASP A 53 11.29 7.41 -17.97
CA ASP A 53 9.84 7.68 -17.95
C ASP A 53 9.11 6.67 -17.04
N ARG A 54 9.42 5.38 -17.23
CA ARG A 54 8.84 4.32 -16.42
C ARG A 54 9.30 4.36 -14.96
N TYR A 55 10.52 4.82 -14.69
CA TYR A 55 10.97 5.07 -13.33
C TYR A 55 10.13 6.16 -12.67
N PHE A 56 9.90 7.29 -13.34
CA PHE A 56 9.07 8.38 -12.81
C PHE A 56 7.64 7.93 -12.52
N GLU A 57 7.01 7.19 -13.45
CA GLU A 57 5.69 6.59 -13.24
C GLU A 57 5.67 5.69 -11.98
N THR A 58 6.65 4.80 -11.86
CA THR A 58 6.68 3.81 -10.76
C THR A 58 7.05 4.45 -9.43
N GLU A 59 7.95 5.43 -9.42
CA GLU A 59 8.39 6.14 -8.21
C GLU A 59 7.26 6.98 -7.63
N ALA A 60 6.51 7.69 -8.47
CA ALA A 60 5.33 8.45 -8.03
C ALA A 60 4.29 7.54 -7.37
N ILE A 61 3.95 6.42 -8.00
CA ILE A 61 3.02 5.43 -7.42
C ILE A 61 3.56 4.90 -6.09
N ALA A 62 4.85 4.54 -6.04
CA ALA A 62 5.46 4.00 -4.83
C ALA A 62 5.52 5.03 -3.70
N ARG A 63 5.72 6.32 -4.00
CA ARG A 63 5.76 7.42 -3.03
C ARG A 63 4.40 7.66 -2.39
N ASP A 64 3.34 7.58 -3.18
CA ASP A 64 1.97 7.88 -2.75
C ASP A 64 1.23 6.64 -2.22
N ALA A 65 1.78 5.45 -2.41
CA ALA A 65 1.22 4.22 -1.89
C ALA A 65 1.09 4.22 -0.35
N PRO A 66 -0.05 3.80 0.21
CA PRO A 66 -0.25 3.73 1.66
C PRO A 66 0.70 2.72 2.27
N PHE A 67 1.13 2.98 3.50
CA PHE A 67 1.97 2.04 4.24
C PHE A 67 1.20 0.77 4.57
N THR A 68 1.85 -0.39 4.42
CA THR A 68 1.24 -1.70 4.74
C THR A 68 0.70 -1.72 6.17
N LYS A 69 1.42 -1.09 7.12
CA LYS A 69 0.97 -0.99 8.52
C LYS A 69 -0.34 -0.22 8.68
N ASP A 70 -0.49 0.89 7.96
CA ASP A 70 -1.69 1.73 8.06
C ASP A 70 -2.88 1.02 7.41
N ALA A 71 -2.64 0.32 6.30
CA ALA A 71 -3.65 -0.53 5.68
C ALA A 71 -4.09 -1.69 6.58
N LEU A 72 -3.15 -2.39 7.23
CA LEU A 72 -3.47 -3.44 8.20
C LEU A 72 -4.27 -2.90 9.40
N ALA A 73 -3.88 -1.74 9.93
CA ALA A 73 -4.61 -1.08 11.02
C ALA A 73 -6.03 -0.68 10.59
N TRP A 74 -6.20 -0.18 9.36
CA TRP A 74 -7.51 0.13 8.80
C TRP A 74 -8.37 -1.14 8.64
N LEU A 75 -7.81 -2.23 8.11
CA LEU A 75 -8.50 -3.52 7.98
C LEU A 75 -8.94 -4.09 9.34
N GLU A 76 -8.08 -3.99 10.36
CA GLU A 76 -8.40 -4.39 11.73
C GLU A 76 -9.52 -3.53 12.32
N GLY A 77 -9.46 -2.21 12.11
CA GLY A 77 -10.51 -1.26 12.53
C GLY A 77 -11.85 -1.55 11.87
N LEU A 78 -11.84 -1.88 10.57
CA LEU A 78 -13.03 -2.30 9.82
C LEU A 78 -13.59 -3.61 10.39
N GLN A 79 -12.74 -4.62 10.60
CA GLN A 79 -13.15 -5.90 11.17
C GLN A 79 -13.78 -5.74 12.56
N SER A 80 -13.15 -4.94 13.44
CA SER A 80 -13.64 -4.65 14.79
C SER A 80 -14.99 -3.93 14.77
N THR A 81 -15.12 -2.90 13.93
CA THR A 81 -16.37 -2.14 13.77
C THR A 81 -17.50 -3.01 13.23
N SER A 82 -17.25 -3.81 12.19
CA SER A 82 -18.23 -4.73 11.64
C SER A 82 -18.65 -5.79 12.67
N ALA A 83 -17.72 -6.35 13.43
CA ALA A 83 -18.03 -7.31 14.48
C ALA A 83 -18.89 -6.68 15.60
N ALA A 84 -18.56 -5.46 16.02
CA ALA A 84 -19.34 -4.72 17.01
C ALA A 84 -20.76 -4.41 16.51
N PHE A 85 -20.90 -4.02 15.25
CA PHE A 85 -22.19 -3.78 14.60
C PHE A 85 -23.04 -5.06 14.55
N VAL A 86 -22.49 -6.17 14.07
CA VAL A 86 -23.19 -7.46 14.00
C VAL A 86 -23.60 -7.94 15.38
N ALA A 87 -22.72 -7.82 16.38
CA ALA A 87 -23.03 -8.18 17.77
C ALA A 87 -24.15 -7.30 18.36
N ALA A 88 -24.13 -6.00 18.07
CA ALA A 88 -25.17 -5.07 18.50
C ALA A 88 -26.53 -5.37 17.85
N TYR A 89 -26.55 -5.66 16.53
CA TYR A 89 -27.76 -6.04 15.82
C TYR A 89 -28.34 -7.35 16.35
N ASN A 90 -27.49 -8.36 16.58
CA ASN A 90 -27.90 -9.68 17.07
C ASN A 90 -28.20 -9.73 18.57
N SER A 91 -27.84 -8.69 19.33
CA SER A 91 -28.11 -8.61 20.76
C SER A 91 -29.61 -8.63 21.06
N PRO A 92 -30.11 -9.60 21.86
CA PRO A 92 -31.48 -9.64 22.36
C PRO A 92 -31.84 -8.48 23.30
N ARG A 93 -30.95 -7.50 23.49
CA ARG A 93 -31.14 -6.34 24.35
C ARG A 93 -31.05 -5.00 23.61
N GLY A 94 -30.77 -5.00 22.31
CA GLY A 94 -30.39 -3.79 21.56
C GLY A 94 -29.04 -3.22 22.04
N ILE A 95 -28.65 -2.04 21.52
CA ILE A 95 -27.48 -1.30 22.00
C ILE A 95 -27.79 -0.77 23.41
N GLN A 96 -27.39 -1.51 24.44
CA GLN A 96 -27.52 -1.02 25.82
C GLN A 96 -26.25 -0.27 26.25
N PRO A 97 -26.36 0.97 26.77
CA PRO A 97 -25.23 1.65 27.39
C PRO A 97 -24.76 0.84 28.60
N LYS A 98 -23.44 0.62 28.70
CA LYS A 98 -22.82 -0.18 29.78
C LYS A 98 -23.21 0.36 31.16
N LYS A 99 -24.05 -0.37 31.90
CA LYS A 99 -24.23 -0.16 33.35
C LYS A 99 -23.31 -1.11 34.13
N GLN A 100 -22.47 -0.54 34.98
CA GLN A 100 -21.69 -1.26 35.99
C GLN A 100 -22.63 -1.91 37.01
N GLY A 101 -22.45 -3.22 37.25
CA GLY A 101 -23.11 -3.98 38.32
C GLY A 101 -22.50 -3.68 39.70
N ASN A 102 -22.92 -4.31 40.79
CA ASN A 102 -23.83 -5.42 41.07
C ASN A 102 -24.05 -5.42 42.63
N PRO A 103 -24.96 -6.19 43.27
CA PRO A 103 -24.88 -7.65 43.24
C PRO A 103 -26.19 -8.45 43.46
N ALA A 104 -26.05 -9.76 43.20
CA ALA A 104 -27.03 -10.82 43.42
C ALA A 104 -27.01 -11.39 44.86
N LYS A 105 -28.10 -12.07 45.26
CA LYS A 105 -28.07 -13.50 45.62
C LYS A 105 -29.48 -14.10 45.85
N LYS A 106 -29.75 -15.17 45.09
CA LYS A 106 -30.61 -16.37 45.29
C LYS A 106 -32.00 -16.22 45.95
N LYS A 107 -33.07 -16.54 45.21
CA LYS A 107 -34.01 -17.65 45.54
C LYS A 107 -35.11 -17.89 44.50
N ASN A 108 -35.50 -19.16 44.40
CA ASN A 108 -36.79 -19.76 43.98
C ASN A 108 -37.18 -19.82 42.50
N ALA A 109 -37.89 -20.90 42.15
CA ALA A 109 -38.51 -21.14 40.84
C ALA A 109 -39.46 -20.01 40.41
N GLU A 110 -40.02 -19.28 41.37
CA GLU A 110 -40.73 -18.03 41.12
C GLU A 110 -39.80 -16.94 40.55
N ALA A 111 -38.56 -16.84 41.03
CA ALA A 111 -37.55 -15.99 40.39
C ALA A 111 -37.14 -16.51 39.01
N MET A 112 -37.14 -17.81 38.74
CA MET A 112 -36.95 -18.33 37.38
C MET A 112 -38.12 -17.98 36.46
N ALA A 113 -39.37 -18.03 36.94
CA ALA A 113 -40.54 -17.62 36.16
C ALA A 113 -40.55 -16.10 35.91
N ILE A 114 -40.18 -15.31 36.92
CA ILE A 114 -40.00 -13.86 36.80
C ILE A 114 -38.82 -13.54 35.87
N GLU A 115 -37.74 -14.32 35.90
CA GLU A 115 -36.57 -14.15 35.03
C GLU A 115 -36.91 -14.55 33.58
N ALA A 116 -37.68 -15.62 33.37
CA ALA A 116 -38.18 -16.02 32.06
C ALA A 116 -39.15 -14.98 31.49
N ALA A 117 -40.07 -14.44 32.31
CA ALA A 117 -40.97 -13.36 31.92
C ALA A 117 -40.18 -12.07 31.58
N ARG A 118 -39.18 -11.71 32.38
CA ARG A 118 -38.27 -10.59 32.09
C ARG A 118 -37.45 -10.83 30.82
N ALA A 119 -36.98 -12.05 30.59
CA ALA A 119 -36.24 -12.40 29.37
C ALA A 119 -37.13 -12.31 28.13
N ALA A 120 -38.39 -12.75 28.21
CA ALA A 120 -39.37 -12.62 27.13
C ALA A 120 -39.74 -11.14 26.87
N GLU A 121 -39.86 -10.33 27.93
CA GLU A 121 -40.10 -8.89 27.81
C GLU A 121 -38.88 -8.16 27.23
N ASP A 122 -37.67 -8.51 27.66
CA ASP A 122 -36.40 -7.98 27.13
C ASP A 122 -36.25 -8.32 25.64
N ASP A 123 -36.56 -9.57 25.26
CA ASP A 123 -36.54 -10.04 23.86
C ASP A 123 -37.60 -9.31 23.01
N ALA A 124 -38.80 -9.09 23.55
CA ALA A 124 -39.82 -8.27 22.90
C ALA A 124 -39.38 -6.79 22.74
N ARG A 125 -38.68 -6.25 23.74
CA ARG A 125 -38.12 -4.89 23.71
C ARG A 125 -37.00 -4.76 22.67
N ALA A 126 -36.13 -5.78 22.55
CA ALA A 126 -35.09 -5.79 21.54
C ALA A 126 -35.63 -5.96 20.11
N ARG A 127 -36.69 -6.76 19.92
CA ARG A 127 -37.40 -6.80 18.62
C ARG A 127 -37.91 -5.42 18.22
N LYS A 128 -38.52 -4.67 19.15
CA LYS A 128 -38.98 -3.29 18.89
C LYS A 128 -37.82 -2.34 18.61
N ALA A 129 -36.73 -2.42 19.37
CA ALA A 129 -35.54 -1.59 19.15
C ALA A 129 -34.86 -1.89 17.81
N ARG A 130 -34.78 -3.17 17.40
CA ARG A 130 -34.28 -3.58 16.10
C ARG A 130 -35.13 -3.01 14.97
N ARG A 131 -36.47 -3.10 15.09
CA ARG A 131 -37.39 -2.53 14.09
C ARG A 131 -37.25 -1.02 13.97
N TYR A 132 -37.11 -0.31 15.09
CA TYR A 132 -36.85 1.14 15.07
C TYR A 132 -35.52 1.49 14.37
N LEU A 133 -34.45 0.74 14.64
CA LEU A 133 -33.17 0.94 13.95
C LEU A 133 -33.25 0.59 12.45
N GLU A 134 -34.02 -0.44 12.10
CA GLU A 134 -34.36 -0.79 10.71
C GLU A 134 -35.04 0.39 10.01
N ASP A 135 -36.13 0.90 10.60
CA ASP A 135 -36.88 2.05 10.04
C ASP A 135 -35.96 3.29 9.86
N GLN A 136 -35.11 3.60 10.84
CA GLN A 136 -34.18 4.74 10.75
C GLN A 136 -33.08 4.57 9.69
N ILE A 137 -32.52 3.37 9.55
CA ILE A 137 -31.51 3.09 8.52
C ILE A 137 -32.17 3.18 7.13
N ASP A 138 -33.37 2.64 6.99
CA ASP A 138 -34.13 2.67 5.74
C ASP A 138 -34.47 4.14 5.35
N ASP A 139 -34.88 4.98 6.32
CA ASP A 139 -35.10 6.42 6.11
C ASP A 139 -33.84 7.12 5.56
N TYR A 140 -32.67 6.91 6.18
CA TYR A 140 -31.41 7.50 5.73
C TYR A 140 -30.95 7.01 4.35
N LEU A 141 -31.22 5.75 4.01
CA LEU A 141 -30.87 5.19 2.70
C LEU A 141 -31.78 5.70 1.59
N GLN A 142 -33.05 5.93 1.88
CA GLN A 142 -33.99 6.61 0.97
C GLN A 142 -33.57 8.06 0.72
N GLU A 143 -33.12 8.78 1.76
CA GLU A 143 -32.59 10.15 1.63
C GLU A 143 -31.34 10.22 0.72
N LEU A 144 -30.54 9.15 0.65
CA LEU A 144 -29.36 9.07 -0.21
C LEU A 144 -29.67 8.70 -1.67
N GLY A 145 -30.95 8.63 -2.06
CA GLY A 145 -31.37 8.57 -3.47
C GLY A 145 -31.34 7.18 -4.11
N GLY A 146 -31.38 6.12 -3.32
CA GLY A 146 -31.48 4.75 -3.82
C GLY A 146 -32.93 4.25 -3.79
N ASP A 147 -33.51 3.98 -4.96
CA ASP A 147 -34.75 3.18 -5.12
C ASP A 147 -34.45 1.68 -4.89
N VAL A 148 -33.70 1.39 -3.82
CA VAL A 148 -33.18 0.06 -3.47
C VAL A 148 -33.82 -0.32 -2.14
N ASP A 149 -34.66 -1.37 -2.14
CA ASP A 149 -35.22 -2.01 -0.93
C ASP A 149 -34.07 -2.64 -0.12
N PHE A 150 -33.31 -1.80 0.56
CA PHE A 150 -32.13 -2.16 1.34
C PHE A 150 -32.54 -2.23 2.80
N ARG A 151 -32.73 -3.45 3.30
CA ARG A 151 -33.16 -3.67 4.68
C ARG A 151 -31.94 -3.77 5.60
N ALA A 152 -32.07 -3.47 6.89
CA ALA A 152 -30.91 -3.58 7.82
C ALA A 152 -30.29 -5.00 7.88
N ARG A 153 -31.05 -6.07 7.63
CA ARG A 153 -30.51 -7.43 7.50
C ARG A 153 -29.48 -7.55 6.36
N ASP A 154 -29.63 -6.75 5.30
CA ASP A 154 -28.75 -6.74 4.15
C ASP A 154 -27.49 -5.91 4.45
N LEU A 155 -27.60 -4.86 5.27
CA LEU A 155 -26.45 -4.18 5.89
C LEU A 155 -25.60 -5.14 6.74
N VAL A 156 -26.24 -5.96 7.57
CA VAL A 156 -25.55 -6.97 8.41
C VAL A 156 -24.76 -7.95 7.53
N LYS A 157 -25.39 -8.51 6.48
CA LYS A 157 -24.69 -9.40 5.54
C LYS A 157 -23.53 -8.71 4.82
N ILE A 158 -23.68 -7.43 4.46
CA ILE A 158 -22.60 -6.64 3.85
C ILE A 158 -21.46 -6.47 4.85
N MET A 159 -21.75 -6.13 6.11
CA MET A 159 -20.74 -5.98 7.15
C MET A 159 -20.02 -7.30 7.46
N GLU A 160 -20.73 -8.43 7.48
CA GLU A 160 -20.12 -9.76 7.62
C GLU A 160 -19.19 -10.09 6.46
N LYS A 161 -19.63 -9.86 5.22
CA LYS A 161 -18.81 -10.06 4.02
C LYS A 161 -17.61 -9.13 3.98
N ALA A 162 -17.78 -7.86 4.32
CA ALA A 162 -16.70 -6.87 4.39
C ALA A 162 -15.67 -7.25 5.44
N SER A 163 -16.11 -7.70 6.63
CA SER A 163 -15.24 -8.21 7.70
C SER A 163 -14.46 -9.45 7.26
N ALA A 164 -15.13 -10.41 6.62
CA ALA A 164 -14.50 -11.62 6.09
C ALA A 164 -13.46 -11.28 5.01
N ALA A 165 -13.80 -10.40 4.07
CA ALA A 165 -12.89 -9.92 3.04
C ALA A 165 -11.69 -9.18 3.64
N ALA A 166 -11.93 -8.28 4.60
CA ALA A 166 -10.87 -7.54 5.27
C ALA A 166 -9.88 -8.47 5.98
N ARG A 167 -10.36 -9.53 6.62
CA ARG A 167 -9.52 -10.56 7.23
C ARG A 167 -8.69 -11.32 6.20
N LEU A 168 -9.27 -11.72 5.07
CA LEU A 168 -8.55 -12.42 4.00
C LEU A 168 -7.46 -11.51 3.41
N PHE A 169 -7.78 -10.25 3.13
CA PHE A 169 -6.79 -9.27 2.69
C PHE A 169 -5.69 -9.05 3.74
N ALA A 170 -6.02 -8.96 5.02
CA ALA A 170 -5.01 -8.82 6.07
C ALA A 170 -4.09 -10.05 6.15
N GLN A 171 -4.61 -11.26 5.92
CA GLN A 171 -3.80 -12.48 5.84
C GLN A 171 -2.86 -12.44 4.63
N GLU A 172 -3.40 -12.07 3.47
CA GLU A 172 -2.63 -11.91 2.23
C GLU A 172 -1.51 -10.86 2.40
N LEU A 173 -1.79 -9.69 2.98
CA LEU A 173 -0.79 -8.65 3.25
C LEU A 173 0.30 -9.09 4.24
N ASN A 174 -0.04 -9.98 5.17
CA ASN A 174 0.90 -10.54 6.15
C ASN A 174 1.72 -11.70 5.59
N ASP A 175 1.36 -12.24 4.42
CA ASP A 175 2.16 -13.25 3.75
C ASP A 175 3.59 -12.72 3.52
N ARG A 176 4.58 -13.60 3.73
CA ARG A 176 5.99 -13.30 3.49
C ARG A 176 6.25 -13.06 2.00
N ASP A 177 5.49 -13.72 1.15
CA ASP A 177 5.63 -13.65 -0.29
C ASP A 177 4.76 -12.55 -0.93
N HIS A 178 3.95 -11.83 -0.13
CA HIS A 178 3.14 -10.74 -0.64
C HIS A 178 4.02 -9.66 -1.30
N PRO A 179 3.70 -9.21 -2.52
CA PRO A 179 4.47 -8.16 -3.18
C PRO A 179 4.38 -6.85 -2.36
N ARG A 180 5.52 -6.44 -1.79
CA ARG A 180 5.63 -5.17 -1.07
C ARG A 180 6.35 -4.14 -1.95
N PHE A 181 5.78 -2.94 -2.06
CA PHE A 181 6.50 -1.83 -2.64
C PHE A 181 7.55 -1.35 -1.64
N HIS A 182 8.80 -1.68 -1.93
CA HIS A 182 9.92 -1.00 -1.32
C HIS A 182 10.22 0.23 -2.19
N GLU A 183 10.35 1.43 -1.61
CA GLU A 183 10.55 2.69 -2.38
C GLU A 183 11.74 2.58 -3.37
N LYS A 184 12.81 1.90 -2.94
CA LYS A 184 13.97 1.60 -3.78
C LYS A 184 13.72 0.64 -4.96
N ASN A 185 12.62 -0.11 -5.00
CA ASN A 185 12.38 -1.10 -6.05
C ASN A 185 12.26 -0.44 -7.42
N ALA A 186 11.57 0.69 -7.51
CA ALA A 186 11.49 1.47 -8.76
C ALA A 186 12.89 1.81 -9.29
N TRP A 187 13.74 2.36 -8.42
CA TRP A 187 15.11 2.71 -8.75
C TRP A 187 15.96 1.49 -9.12
N ARG A 188 15.86 0.38 -8.37
CA ARG A 188 16.58 -0.86 -8.68
C ARG A 188 16.16 -1.41 -10.05
N GLN A 189 14.87 -1.37 -10.37
CA GLN A 189 14.37 -1.81 -11.68
C GLN A 189 14.87 -0.90 -12.82
N MET A 190 14.95 0.41 -12.58
CA MET A 190 15.58 1.33 -13.53
C MET A 190 17.04 0.94 -13.79
N VAL A 191 17.85 0.78 -12.74
CA VAL A 191 19.27 0.39 -12.84
C VAL A 191 19.44 -0.94 -13.57
N ARG A 192 18.61 -1.94 -13.27
CA ARG A 192 18.61 -3.25 -13.95
C ARG A 192 18.40 -3.13 -15.45
N ARG A 193 17.42 -2.34 -15.87
CA ARG A 193 17.10 -2.13 -17.29
C ARG A 193 18.18 -1.34 -18.00
N LEU A 194 18.75 -0.32 -17.36
CA LEU A 194 19.90 0.40 -17.91
C LEU A 194 21.10 -0.54 -18.11
N TRP A 195 21.32 -1.45 -17.16
CA TRP A 195 22.41 -2.42 -17.24
C TRP A 195 22.20 -3.46 -18.35
N GLN A 196 20.96 -3.93 -18.54
CA GLN A 196 20.58 -4.80 -19.65
C GLN A 196 20.71 -4.10 -21.00
N LEU A 197 20.22 -2.86 -21.11
CA LEU A 197 20.34 -2.06 -22.33
C LEU A 197 21.81 -1.82 -22.72
N ALA A 198 22.67 -1.54 -21.74
CA ALA A 198 24.11 -1.42 -21.96
C ALA A 198 24.73 -2.74 -22.44
N ASP A 199 24.28 -3.89 -21.92
CA ASP A 199 24.75 -5.20 -22.39
C ASP A 199 24.35 -5.49 -23.84
N GLU A 200 23.07 -5.31 -24.15
CA GLU A 200 22.51 -5.52 -25.49
C GLU A 200 23.23 -4.64 -26.52
N SER A 201 23.64 -3.44 -26.11
CA SER A 201 24.40 -2.48 -26.93
C SER A 201 25.93 -2.70 -26.88
N ARG A 202 26.42 -3.72 -26.17
CA ARG A 202 27.86 -4.04 -25.97
C ARG A 202 28.68 -2.88 -25.38
N LEU A 203 28.08 -2.09 -24.51
CA LEU A 203 28.72 -0.96 -23.85
C LEU A 203 29.29 -1.33 -22.47
N PRO A 204 30.18 -0.49 -21.90
CA PRO A 204 30.69 -0.69 -20.55
C PRO A 204 29.56 -0.77 -19.53
N ARG A 205 29.44 -1.90 -18.84
CA ARG A 205 28.42 -2.15 -17.79
C ARG A 205 29.00 -2.63 -16.47
N THR A 206 30.32 -2.67 -16.37
CA THR A 206 31.04 -3.12 -15.17
C THR A 206 30.74 -2.16 -14.03
N ILE A 207 30.47 -2.71 -12.86
CA ILE A 207 30.35 -1.95 -11.62
C ILE A 207 31.48 -2.42 -10.73
N ASP A 208 32.60 -1.70 -10.73
CA ASP A 208 33.74 -2.06 -9.89
C ASP A 208 33.58 -1.45 -8.48
N LYS A 209 33.87 -2.25 -7.46
CA LYS A 209 33.93 -1.87 -6.05
C LYS A 209 35.37 -1.70 -5.57
N ASN A 210 36.33 -2.25 -6.30
CA ASN A 210 37.72 -2.16 -5.92
C ASN A 210 38.06 -0.69 -5.80
N ASN A 211 38.77 -0.34 -4.73
CA ASN A 211 39.20 1.01 -4.31
C ASN A 211 40.09 1.73 -5.36
N HIS A 212 39.96 1.39 -6.64
CA HIS A 212 40.54 2.12 -7.73
C HIS A 212 40.00 3.56 -7.71
N PRO A 213 40.89 4.55 -7.87
CA PRO A 213 40.51 5.96 -7.84
C PRO A 213 39.56 6.39 -8.97
N LYS A 214 39.25 5.49 -9.92
CA LYS A 214 38.33 5.76 -11.03
C LYS A 214 37.08 4.90 -10.88
N VAL A 215 35.95 5.59 -10.72
CA VAL A 215 34.62 4.99 -10.72
C VAL A 215 34.32 4.45 -12.11
N SER A 216 33.70 3.27 -12.18
CA SER A 216 33.38 2.63 -13.45
C SER A 216 32.48 3.54 -14.32
N PRO A 217 32.66 3.59 -15.65
CA PRO A 217 31.89 4.47 -16.51
C PRO A 217 30.37 4.33 -16.37
N PHE A 218 29.88 3.11 -16.13
CA PHE A 218 28.44 2.86 -15.92
C PHE A 218 27.89 3.50 -14.64
N VAL A 219 28.68 3.56 -13.56
CA VAL A 219 28.27 4.21 -12.30
C VAL A 219 28.28 5.74 -12.47
N ALA A 220 29.28 6.29 -13.16
CA ALA A 220 29.34 7.71 -13.48
C ALA A 220 28.14 8.12 -14.37
N PHE A 221 27.82 7.32 -15.39
CA PHE A 221 26.63 7.46 -16.22
C PHE A 221 25.34 7.51 -15.40
N VAL A 222 25.09 6.51 -14.52
CA VAL A 222 23.88 6.49 -13.70
C VAL A 222 23.83 7.68 -12.73
N LYS A 223 24.97 8.11 -12.18
CA LYS A 223 25.03 9.29 -11.32
C LYS A 223 24.64 10.56 -12.09
N GLU A 224 25.21 10.76 -13.28
CA GLU A 224 24.91 11.94 -14.10
C GLU A 224 23.45 11.94 -14.53
N LEU A 225 22.93 10.78 -14.94
CA LEU A 225 21.52 10.59 -15.28
C LEU A 225 20.60 11.02 -14.13
N GLN A 226 20.90 10.63 -12.89
CA GLN A 226 20.08 10.98 -11.72
C GLN A 226 20.08 12.47 -11.39
N LYS A 227 21.10 13.24 -11.80
CA LYS A 227 21.08 14.72 -11.62
C LYS A 227 19.98 15.39 -12.44
N THR A 228 19.48 14.71 -13.48
CA THR A 228 18.49 15.25 -14.40
C THR A 228 17.05 15.08 -13.93
N PHE A 229 16.81 14.42 -12.80
CA PHE A 229 15.47 14.01 -12.37
C PHE A 229 14.62 15.15 -11.79
N GLY A 230 15.21 16.32 -11.55
CA GLY A 230 14.52 17.47 -10.97
C GLY A 230 13.92 17.16 -9.59
N ASP A 231 12.87 17.89 -9.23
CA ASP A 231 12.14 17.72 -7.95
C ASP A 231 11.03 16.65 -8.05
N ASP A 232 10.65 16.25 -9.27
CA ASP A 232 9.53 15.34 -9.51
C ASP A 232 9.83 13.90 -9.09
N ALA A 233 11.09 13.48 -9.18
CA ALA A 233 11.53 12.13 -8.86
C ALA A 233 12.78 12.14 -7.98
N LYS A 234 12.79 11.22 -7.00
CA LYS A 234 13.90 11.12 -6.06
C LYS A 234 15.17 10.61 -6.73
N ALA A 235 16.26 11.38 -6.65
CA ALA A 235 17.60 10.90 -6.96
C ALA A 235 18.16 10.09 -5.78
N TRP A 236 18.57 8.84 -6.02
CA TRP A 236 19.06 7.95 -4.98
C TRP A 236 20.59 7.89 -4.98
N HIS A 237 21.17 7.84 -3.79
CA HIS A 237 22.60 7.56 -3.60
C HIS A 237 23.56 8.57 -4.26
N MET A 238 23.11 9.83 -4.42
CA MET A 238 23.89 10.92 -5.03
C MET A 238 25.09 11.40 -4.19
N GLU A 239 25.08 11.11 -2.88
CA GLU A 239 26.09 11.58 -1.92
C GLU A 239 27.48 10.97 -2.17
N SER A 240 27.54 9.75 -2.70
CA SER A 240 28.81 9.03 -2.91
C SER A 240 28.70 8.01 -4.03
N GLU A 241 29.65 8.05 -4.96
CA GLU A 241 29.74 7.07 -6.06
C GLU A 241 29.99 5.65 -5.57
N LEU A 242 30.73 5.49 -4.47
CA LEU A 242 30.95 4.18 -3.85
C LEU A 242 29.64 3.60 -3.33
N THR A 243 28.83 4.42 -2.63
CA THR A 243 27.51 4.02 -2.14
C THR A 243 26.58 3.67 -3.30
N LEU A 244 26.59 4.47 -4.37
CA LEU A 244 25.84 4.21 -5.58
C LEU A 244 26.24 2.86 -6.21
N ALA A 245 27.54 2.62 -6.41
CA ALA A 245 28.06 1.38 -6.97
C ALA A 245 27.66 0.15 -6.13
N VAL A 246 27.76 0.24 -4.80
CA VAL A 246 27.33 -0.83 -3.88
C VAL A 246 25.85 -1.17 -4.05
N GLU A 247 24.98 -0.16 -4.12
CA GLU A 247 23.53 -0.38 -4.25
C GLU A 247 23.15 -0.84 -5.66
N MET A 248 23.85 -0.39 -6.71
CA MET A 248 23.67 -0.89 -8.08
C MET A 248 24.05 -2.38 -8.18
N GLN A 249 25.15 -2.80 -7.54
CA GLN A 249 25.51 -4.22 -7.50
C GLN A 249 24.44 -5.07 -6.81
N LYS A 250 23.88 -4.60 -5.68
CA LYS A 250 22.75 -5.28 -5.03
C LYS A 250 21.55 -5.35 -5.97
N ALA A 251 21.27 -4.30 -6.73
CA ALA A 251 20.19 -4.32 -7.71
C ALA A 251 20.41 -5.43 -8.76
N ILE A 252 21.64 -5.59 -9.27
CA ILE A 252 21.95 -6.53 -10.37
C ILE A 252 22.16 -7.97 -9.89
N ALA A 253 22.61 -8.19 -8.65
CA ALA A 253 22.79 -9.53 -8.08
C ALA A 253 21.52 -10.39 -8.23
N ASP A 254 20.35 -9.82 -7.91
CA ASP A 254 19.05 -10.49 -8.03
C ASP A 254 18.69 -10.97 -9.45
N ILE A 255 19.35 -10.46 -10.49
CA ILE A 255 19.16 -10.95 -11.88
C ILE A 255 19.99 -12.19 -12.13
N ARG A 256 21.19 -12.29 -11.56
CA ARG A 256 22.15 -13.37 -11.84
C ARG A 256 21.78 -14.70 -11.18
N GLU A 257 20.93 -14.64 -10.16
CA GLU A 257 20.49 -15.81 -9.40
C GLU A 257 19.24 -16.49 -10.01
N LYS A 258 18.72 -15.97 -11.12
CA LYS A 258 17.58 -16.54 -11.87
C LYS A 258 18.05 -17.13 -13.19
#